data_AF-A0ABD6X677-F1
#
_entry.id   AF-A0ABD6X677-F1
#
_cell.length_a   1.000
_cell.length_b   1.000
_cell.length_c   1.000
_cell.angle_alpha   90.00
_cell.angle_beta   90.00
_cell.angle_gamma   90.00
#
_symmetry.space_group_name_H-M   'P 1'
#
loop_
_entity.id
_entity.type
_entity.pdbx_description
1 polymer ?
#
loop_
_entity_poly.entity_id
_entity_poly.type
_entity_poly.pdbx_seq_one_letter_code
_entity_poly.pdbx_strand_id
1 'polypeptide(L)' 'MDRKSFTIFSLVGFAAMVAIQLGEIWLTHHNIDAVFFIVQWLPLYLAWGAMVAIALFYRKSDPEHKPNWHIQL' A
#
# COMPACT_ATOMS: atom_id res chain seq x y z
N MET A 1 -7.08 9.98 10.44
CA MET A 1 -7.12 8.52 10.20
C MET A 1 -5.95 7.90 10.94
N ASP A 2 -6.20 6.93 11.82
CA ASP A 2 -5.13 6.33 12.59
C ASP A 2 -4.14 5.57 11.71
N ARG A 3 -2.88 5.56 12.13
CA ARG A 3 -1.76 4.98 11.37
C ARG A 3 -1.91 3.47 11.13
N LYS A 4 -2.49 2.74 12.08
CA LYS A 4 -2.88 1.32 11.91
C LYS A 4 -3.95 1.19 10.82
N SER A 5 -4.95 2.07 10.85
CA SER A 5 -6.00 2.11 9.84
C SER A 5 -5.46 2.46 8.45
N PHE A 6 -4.48 3.36 8.34
CA PHE A 6 -3.78 3.63 7.07
C PHE A 6 -3.03 2.41 6.53
N THR A 7 -2.35 1.65 7.39
CA THR A 7 -1.62 0.44 6.99
C THR A 7 -2.56 -0.69 6.58
N ILE A 8 -3.68 -0.86 7.29
CA ILE A 8 -4.68 -1.88 6.95
C ILE A 8 -5.40 -1.48 5.65
N PHE A 9 -5.83 -0.23 5.54
CA PHE A 9 -6.41 0.31 4.32
C PHE A 9 -5.45 0.11 3.16
N SER A 10 -4.15 0.33 3.39
CA SER A 10 -3.19 0.23 2.33
C SER A 10 -2.95 -1.21 1.84
N LEU A 11 -2.88 -2.16 2.77
CA LEU A 11 -2.80 -3.58 2.43
C LEU A 11 -4.07 -4.10 1.74
N VAL A 12 -5.25 -3.67 2.21
CA VAL A 12 -6.53 -4.07 1.62
C VAL A 12 -6.66 -3.54 0.20
N GLY A 13 -6.31 -2.28 -0.04
CA GLY A 13 -6.34 -1.70 -1.39
C GLY A 13 -5.38 -2.38 -2.36
N PHE A 14 -4.17 -2.71 -1.90
CA PHE A 14 -3.21 -3.48 -2.70
C PHE A 14 -3.71 -4.90 -3.01
N ALA A 15 -4.25 -5.61 -2.01
CA ALA A 15 -4.80 -6.95 -2.21
C ALA A 15 -6.01 -6.94 -3.16
N ALA A 16 -6.87 -5.92 -3.06
CA ALA A 16 -7.99 -5.74 -3.97
C ALA A 16 -7.53 -5.52 -5.41
N MET A 17 -6.48 -4.72 -5.64
CA MET A 17 -5.90 -4.55 -6.98
C MET A 17 -5.41 -5.86 -7.58
N VAL A 18 -4.67 -6.64 -6.81
CA VAL A 18 -4.19 -7.95 -7.27
C VAL A 18 -5.36 -8.87 -7.62
N ALA A 19 -6.41 -8.89 -6.78
CA ALA A 19 -7.61 -9.68 -7.03
C ALA A 19 -8.37 -9.23 -8.28
N ILE A 20 -8.52 -7.93 -8.50
CA ILE A 20 -9.16 -7.38 -9.71
C ILE A 20 -8.34 -7.76 -10.95
N GLN A 21 -7.02 -7.61 -10.90
CA GLN A 21 -6.16 -7.96 -12.03
C GLN A 21 -6.22 -9.47 -12.36
N LEU A 22 -6.20 -10.33 -11.34
CA LEU A 22 -6.42 -11.77 -11.54
C LEU A 22 -7.81 -12.06 -12.12
N GLY A 23 -8.83 -11.35 -11.67
CA GLY A 23 -10.19 -11.45 -12.19
C GLY A 23 -10.26 -11.07 -13.66
N GLU A 24 -9.63 -9.97 -14.07
CA GLU A 24 -9.54 -9.56 -15.48
C GLU A 24 -8.84 -10.61 -16.34
N ILE A 25 -7.71 -11.16 -15.88
CA ILE A 25 -6.99 -12.21 -16.60
C ILE A 25 -7.85 -13.47 -16.76
N TRP A 26 -8.53 -13.86 -15.67
CA TRP A 26 -9.34 -15.08 -15.64
C TRP A 26 -10.60 -14.97 -16.51
N LEU A 27 -11.34 -13.87 -16.41
CA LEU A 27 -12.58 -13.62 -17.15
C LEU A 27 -12.35 -13.35 -18.63
N THR A 28 -11.31 -12.58 -18.95
CA THR A 28 -11.15 -12.06 -20.31
C THR A 28 -10.40 -13.05 -21.20
N HIS A 29 -9.75 -14.08 -20.62
CA HIS A 29 -8.86 -15.02 -21.33
C HIS A 29 -7.90 -14.30 -22.30
N HIS A 30 -7.61 -13.03 -22.00
CA HIS A 30 -6.91 -12.12 -22.88
C HIS A 30 -5.43 -12.38 -22.68
N ASN A 31 -4.69 -12.51 -23.77
CA ASN A 31 -3.24 -12.35 -23.71
C ASN A 31 -2.99 -10.97 -23.10
N ILE A 32 -2.25 -10.94 -22.00
CA ILE A 32 -1.98 -9.72 -21.23
C ILE A 32 -1.31 -8.74 -22.18
N ASP A 33 -2.07 -7.76 -22.67
CA ASP A 33 -1.54 -6.75 -23.56
C ASP A 33 -0.57 -5.90 -22.74
N ALA A 34 0.72 -5.99 -23.08
CA ALA A 34 1.78 -5.32 -22.35
C ALA A 34 1.54 -3.80 -22.28
N VAL A 35 0.91 -3.23 -23.32
CA VAL A 35 0.58 -1.80 -23.36
C VAL A 35 -0.50 -1.47 -22.33
N PHE A 36 -1.55 -2.29 -22.23
CA PHE A 36 -2.61 -2.13 -21.24
C PHE A 36 -2.06 -2.25 -19.81
N PHE A 37 -1.19 -3.22 -19.57
CA PHE A 37 -0.52 -3.37 -18.27
C PHE A 37 0.36 -2.16 -17.92
N ILE A 38 1.16 -1.66 -18.87
CA ILE A 38 2.08 -0.54 -18.63
C ILE A 38 1.34 0.79 -18.44
N VAL A 39 0.28 1.05 -19.19
CA VAL A 39 -0.43 2.33 -19.12
C VAL A 39 -1.38 2.38 -17.92
N GLN A 40 -2.04 1.27 -17.60
CA GLN A 40 -3.12 1.27 -16.61
C GLN A 40 -2.69 0.71 -15.26
N TRP A 41 -1.94 -0.40 -15.26
CA TRP A 41 -1.60 -1.12 -14.03
C TRP A 41 -0.27 -0.67 -13.42
N LEU A 42 0.76 -0.40 -14.23
CA LEU A 42 2.09 -0.03 -13.73
C LEU A 42 2.11 1.25 -12.87
N PRO A 43 1.50 2.39 -13.27
CA PRO A 43 1.49 3.59 -12.45
C PRO A 43 0.73 3.37 -11.14
N LEU A 44 -0.30 2.53 -11.22
CA LEU A 44 -1.17 2.21 -10.11
C LEU A 44 -0.45 1.35 -9.07
N TYR A 45 0.27 0.31 -9.52
CA TYR A 45 1.17 -0.49 -8.69
C TYR A 45 2.30 0.35 -8.07
N LEU A 46 2.86 1.30 -8.82
CA LEU A 46 3.89 2.20 -8.28
C LEU A 46 3.34 3.11 -7.18
N ALA A 47 2.19 3.72 -7.39
CA ALA A 47 1.56 4.59 -6.39
C ALA A 47 1.16 3.80 -5.12
N TRP A 48 0.52 2.65 -5.30
CA TRP A 48 0.10 1.80 -4.20
C TRP A 48 1.27 1.13 -3.47
N GLY A 49 2.28 0.67 -4.21
CA GLY A 49 3.53 0.15 -3.66
C GLY A 49 4.27 1.20 -2.86
N ALA A 50 4.32 2.45 -3.32
CA ALA A 50 4.89 3.56 -2.56
C ALA A 50 4.10 3.82 -1.26
N MET A 51 2.76 3.80 -1.30
CA MET A 51 1.94 3.95 -0.09
C MET A 51 2.19 2.84 0.94
N VAL A 52 2.29 1.58 0.49
CA VAL A 52 2.60 0.44 1.36
C VAL A 52 4.03 0.56 1.90
N ALA A 53 4.99 0.92 1.06
CA ALA A 53 6.37 1.16 1.47
C ALA A 53 6.44 2.27 2.52
N ILE A 54 5.75 3.40 2.31
CA ILE A 54 5.66 4.48 3.31
C ILE A 54 5.06 3.93 4.60
N ALA A 55 3.92 3.22 4.55
CA ALA A 55 3.29 2.65 5.75
C ALA A 55 4.24 1.72 6.54
N LEU A 56 5.04 0.90 5.84
CA LEU A 56 5.98 -0.05 6.44
C LEU A 56 7.30 0.58 6.89
N PHE A 57 7.86 1.51 6.13
CA PHE A 57 9.13 2.16 6.47
C PHE A 57 8.95 3.23 7.54
N TYR A 58 7.83 3.98 7.54
CA TYR A 58 7.52 4.87 8.66
C TYR A 58 7.48 4.08 9.97
N ARG A 59 7.01 2.82 9.97
CA ARG A 59 6.93 1.94 11.16
C ARG A 59 8.27 1.81 11.89
N LYS A 60 9.40 1.92 11.19
CA LYS A 60 10.75 1.82 11.77
C LYS A 60 11.26 3.14 12.37
N SER A 61 10.67 4.26 11.99
CA SER A 61 11.10 5.61 12.36
C SER A 61 10.40 6.19 13.59
N ASP A 62 9.59 5.39 14.31
CA ASP A 62 9.09 5.73 15.63
C ASP A 62 9.97 5.05 16.69
N PRO A 63 11.14 5.61 17.05
CA PRO A 63 11.67 5.39 18.37
C PRO A 63 10.73 6.11 19.33
N GLU A 64 9.85 5.34 19.97
CA GLU A 64 9.36 5.59 21.33
C GLU A 64 9.13 7.08 21.67
N HIS A 65 7.92 7.56 21.37
CA HIS A 65 7.41 8.80 21.95
C HIS A 65 7.33 8.66 23.48
N LYS A 66 8.44 8.93 24.16
CA LYS A 66 8.48 9.26 25.58
C LYS A 66 9.37 10.48 25.81
N PRO A 67 8.88 11.70 25.58
CA PRO A 67 9.33 12.80 26.42
C PRO A 67 8.81 12.51 27.84
N ASN A 68 9.70 12.03 28.70
CA ASN A 68 9.46 11.88 30.13
C ASN A 68 9.11 13.26 30.72
N TRP A 69 7.82 13.53 30.92
CA TRP A 69 7.33 14.66 31.71
C TRP A 69 7.55 14.43 33.22
N HIS A 70 8.74 13.99 33.59
CA HIS A 70 9.23 13.97 34.97
C HIS A 70 10.21 15.12 35.14
N ILE A 71 9.75 16.36 34.92
CA ILE A 71 10.39 17.51 35.53
C ILE A 71 9.80 17.56 36.94
N GLN A 72 10.60 17.10 37.90
CA GLN A 72 10.32 17.17 39.32
C GLN A 72 10.22 18.65 39.75
N LEU A 73 9.26 18.87 40.64
CA LEU A 73 8.97 20.10 41.39
C LEU A 73 10.21 20.81 41.92
#